data_AF-A0A4S2IZ88-F1
#
_entry.id   AF-A0A4S2IZ88-F1
#
_cell.length_a   1.000
_cell.length_b   1.000
_cell.length_c   1.000
_cell.angle_alpha   90.00
_cell.angle_beta   90.00
_cell.angle_gamma   90.00
#
_symmetry.space_group_name_H-M   'P 1'
#
loop_
_entity.id
_entity.type
_entity.pdbx_description
1 polymer ?
#
loop_
_entity_poly.entity_id
_entity_poly.type
_entity_poly.pdbx_seq_one_letter_code
_entity_poly.pdbx_strand_id
1 'polypeptide(L)'
;MVARFAETRGAAADRYGRNSQAVVFLLYEELLSMLTLLAAEQSSTPVRTRVEELVSDIQHRFDTGGVAAPARKVQRTVSTNPTVIEFDRPTFEKYYRRPLEAMDRRAVRMADRGQVLAALRLGASYLYVVDEDGELWIWPRPYRLLDVMFGWARGRSTEATRVVHPMLVPDRLRAMAAGELVVVGSPERLFAVANLKSGHFRPSAECASGIRQAVERAIGSRDPADIVVFTMPAPIPPAEGV
;
A
#
# COMPACT_ATOMS: atom_id res chain seq x y z
N MET A 1 -14.42 12.03 -17.97
CA MET A 1 -13.50 11.76 -16.83
C MET A 1 -12.14 11.29 -17.32
N VAL A 2 -12.06 10.18 -18.08
CA VAL A 2 -10.81 9.61 -18.62
C VAL A 2 -9.97 10.61 -19.45
N ALA A 3 -10.60 11.39 -20.33
CA ALA A 3 -9.88 12.38 -21.16
C ALA A 3 -9.10 13.42 -20.33
N ARG A 4 -9.66 13.86 -19.19
CA ARG A 4 -9.02 14.81 -18.28
C ARG A 4 -7.79 14.21 -17.58
N PHE A 5 -7.85 12.93 -17.21
CA PHE A 5 -6.69 12.20 -16.67
C PHE A 5 -5.60 12.06 -17.73
N ALA A 6 -5.96 11.72 -18.96
CA ALA A 6 -5.00 11.59 -20.07
C ALA A 6 -4.27 12.90 -20.36
N GLU A 7 -4.99 14.02 -20.45
CA GLU A 7 -4.42 15.36 -20.68
C GLU A 7 -3.48 15.78 -19.53
N THR A 8 -3.95 15.66 -18.28
CA THR A 8 -3.15 16.02 -17.10
C THR A 8 -1.89 15.14 -16.99
N ARG A 9 -2.01 13.86 -17.33
CA ARG A 9 -0.88 12.92 -17.35
C ARG A 9 0.12 13.25 -18.46
N GLY A 10 -0.33 13.66 -19.64
CA GLY A 10 0.53 14.17 -20.72
C GLY A 10 1.37 15.35 -20.25
N ALA A 11 0.72 16.38 -19.71
CA ALA A 11 1.41 17.57 -19.18
C ALA A 11 2.40 17.23 -18.05
N ALA A 12 2.02 16.30 -17.14
CA ALA A 12 2.91 15.85 -16.07
C ALA A 12 4.11 15.04 -16.61
N ALA A 13 3.89 14.19 -17.62
CA ALA A 13 4.93 13.40 -18.25
C ALA A 13 5.95 14.28 -18.98
N ASP A 14 5.49 15.34 -19.66
CA ASP A 14 6.37 16.30 -20.34
C ASP A 14 7.19 17.13 -19.34
N ARG A 15 6.57 17.51 -18.21
CA ARG A 15 7.23 18.33 -17.19
C ARG A 15 8.18 17.58 -16.27
N TYR A 16 7.80 16.37 -15.85
CA TYR A 16 8.50 15.62 -14.79
C TYR A 16 9.12 14.32 -15.28
N GLY A 17 8.88 13.93 -16.53
CA GLY A 17 9.28 12.66 -17.10
C GLY A 17 8.18 11.59 -17.01
N ARG A 18 8.14 10.71 -18.01
CA ARG A 18 7.12 9.64 -18.18
C ARG A 18 7.06 8.61 -17.06
N ASN A 19 8.17 8.45 -16.33
CA ASN A 19 8.33 7.50 -15.23
C ASN A 19 8.35 8.21 -13.86
N SER A 20 7.96 9.48 -13.80
CA SER A 20 7.93 10.22 -12.55
C SER A 20 6.85 9.71 -11.59
N GLN A 21 7.09 9.88 -10.29
CA GLN A 21 6.11 9.59 -9.24
C GLN A 21 4.81 10.41 -9.42
N ALA A 22 4.88 11.57 -10.10
CA ALA A 22 3.71 12.38 -10.49
C ALA A 22 2.79 11.63 -11.47
N VAL A 23 3.37 10.98 -12.48
CA VAL A 23 2.60 10.16 -13.43
C VAL A 23 1.99 8.96 -12.71
N VAL A 24 2.72 8.29 -11.82
CA VAL A 24 2.20 7.17 -11.02
C VAL A 24 1.01 7.62 -10.16
N PHE A 25 1.10 8.80 -9.53
CA PHE A 25 0.00 9.36 -8.74
C PHE A 25 -1.28 9.56 -9.55
N LEU A 26 -1.16 10.14 -10.76
CA LEU A 26 -2.31 10.35 -11.64
C LEU A 26 -2.94 9.03 -12.11
N LEU A 27 -2.12 8.02 -12.41
CA LEU A 27 -2.61 6.68 -12.76
C LEU A 27 -3.35 6.02 -11.59
N TYR A 28 -2.85 6.19 -10.37
CA TYR A 28 -3.48 5.64 -9.17
C TYR A 28 -4.83 6.31 -8.89
N GLU A 29 -4.92 7.64 -8.99
CA GLU A 29 -6.18 8.39 -8.89
C GLU A 29 -7.20 7.96 -9.95
N GLU A 30 -6.74 7.75 -11.20
CA GLU A 30 -7.59 7.23 -12.28
C GLU A 30 -8.09 5.82 -11.95
N LEU A 31 -7.22 4.93 -11.46
CA LEU A 31 -7.60 3.57 -11.07
C LEU A 31 -8.68 3.56 -9.98
N LEU A 32 -8.49 4.34 -8.91
CA LEU A 32 -9.47 4.44 -7.82
C LEU A 32 -10.82 4.98 -8.32
N SER A 33 -10.79 5.93 -9.25
CA SER A 33 -11.99 6.47 -9.90
C SER A 33 -12.69 5.41 -10.76
N MET A 34 -11.95 4.63 -11.55
CA MET A 34 -12.50 3.58 -12.40
C MET A 34 -13.09 2.43 -11.59
N LEU A 35 -12.44 2.01 -10.50
CA LEU A 35 -12.98 0.99 -9.59
C LEU A 35 -14.26 1.47 -8.88
N THR A 36 -14.31 2.75 -8.49
CA THR A 36 -15.53 3.35 -7.94
C THR A 36 -16.66 3.35 -8.96
N LEU A 37 -16.36 3.68 -10.22
CA LEU A 37 -17.34 3.62 -11.31
C LEU A 37 -17.80 2.18 -11.58
N LEU A 38 -16.88 1.21 -11.57
CA LEU A 38 -17.18 -0.20 -11.78
C LEU A 38 -18.09 -0.77 -10.67
N ALA A 39 -18.02 -0.24 -9.44
CA ALA A 39 -18.97 -0.59 -8.38
C ALA A 39 -20.42 -0.20 -8.74
N ALA A 40 -20.59 0.94 -9.41
CA ALA A 40 -21.89 1.43 -9.87
C ALA A 40 -22.33 0.78 -11.20
N GLU A 41 -21.40 0.55 -12.12
CA GLU A 41 -21.63 0.05 -13.48
C GLU A 41 -20.95 -1.31 -13.71
N GLN A 42 -21.42 -2.34 -13.01
CA GLN A 42 -20.74 -3.63 -12.85
C GLN A 42 -20.46 -4.40 -14.16
N SER A 43 -21.29 -4.17 -15.18
CA SER A 43 -21.19 -4.82 -16.49
C SER A 43 -20.43 -3.99 -17.53
N SER A 44 -19.81 -2.88 -17.13
CA SER A 44 -19.13 -1.98 -18.07
C SER A 44 -17.78 -2.56 -18.51
N THR A 45 -17.78 -3.26 -19.64
CA THR A 45 -16.55 -3.78 -20.28
C THR A 45 -15.49 -2.71 -20.49
N PRO A 46 -15.80 -1.50 -21.01
CA PRO A 46 -14.78 -0.46 -21.19
C PRO A 46 -14.10 -0.03 -19.89
N VAL A 47 -14.85 0.05 -18.78
CA VAL A 47 -14.29 0.41 -17.47
C VAL A 47 -13.38 -0.70 -16.96
N ARG A 48 -13.78 -1.96 -17.10
CA ARG A 48 -12.95 -3.12 -16.72
C ARG A 48 -11.64 -3.18 -17.50
N THR A 49 -11.70 -3.04 -18.83
CA THR A 49 -10.50 -2.99 -19.67
C THR A 49 -9.58 -1.85 -19.23
N ARG A 50 -10.13 -0.68 -18.93
CA ARG A 50 -9.33 0.45 -18.45
C ARG A 50 -8.67 0.20 -17.10
N VAL A 51 -9.37 -0.48 -16.18
CA VAL A 51 -8.80 -0.91 -14.89
C VAL A 51 -7.60 -1.84 -15.12
N GLU A 52 -7.74 -2.84 -15.98
CA GLU A 52 -6.66 -3.80 -16.29
C GLU A 52 -5.42 -3.10 -16.88
N GLU A 53 -5.63 -2.17 -17.83
CA GLU A 53 -4.57 -1.33 -18.40
C GLU A 53 -3.84 -0.51 -17.31
N LEU A 54 -4.60 0.15 -16.43
CA LEU A 54 -4.05 0.97 -15.36
C LEU A 54 -3.23 0.14 -14.36
N VAL A 55 -3.73 -1.05 -13.99
CA VAL A 55 -3.01 -1.97 -13.11
C VAL A 55 -1.67 -2.38 -13.74
N SER A 56 -1.68 -2.76 -15.02
CA SER A 56 -0.45 -3.10 -15.75
C SER A 56 0.52 -1.92 -15.80
N ASP A 57 0.03 -0.72 -16.14
CA ASP A 57 0.82 0.51 -16.25
C ASP A 57 1.47 0.92 -14.92
N ILE A 58 0.76 0.78 -13.81
CA ILE A 58 1.25 1.10 -12.46
C ILE A 58 2.28 0.06 -12.02
N GLN A 59 2.00 -1.23 -12.18
CA GLN A 59 2.92 -2.29 -11.78
C GLN A 59 4.25 -2.17 -12.52
N HIS A 60 4.22 -1.98 -13.84
CA HIS A 60 5.43 -1.76 -14.64
C HIS A 60 6.31 -0.61 -14.13
N ARG A 61 5.67 0.47 -13.64
CA ARG A 61 6.39 1.63 -13.06
C ARG A 61 6.95 1.34 -11.67
N PHE A 62 6.29 0.50 -10.88
CA PHE A 62 6.88 0.04 -9.62
C PHE A 62 8.07 -0.90 -9.86
N ASP A 63 7.99 -1.78 -10.85
CA ASP A 63 9.08 -2.71 -11.20
C ASP A 63 10.34 -1.96 -11.70
N THR A 64 10.16 -0.87 -12.42
CA THR A 64 11.26 -0.07 -12.99
C THR A 64 11.75 1.04 -12.07
N GLY A 65 10.96 1.45 -11.07
CA GLY A 65 11.28 2.54 -10.14
C GLY A 65 12.28 2.17 -9.02
N GLY A 66 13.17 1.21 -9.27
CA GLY A 66 14.02 0.51 -8.29
C GLY A 66 14.51 1.37 -7.12
N VAL A 67 14.40 0.83 -5.90
CA VAL A 67 14.76 1.52 -4.66
C VAL A 67 16.10 0.98 -4.15
N ALA A 68 17.05 1.86 -3.87
CA ALA A 68 18.32 1.47 -3.26
C ALA A 68 18.10 0.74 -1.91
N ALA A 69 18.91 -0.28 -1.66
CA ALA A 69 18.99 -0.94 -0.37
C ALA A 69 19.38 0.07 0.72
N PRO A 70 18.83 -0.05 1.94
CA PRO A 70 19.27 0.81 3.04
C PRO A 70 20.69 0.41 3.44
N ALA A 71 21.49 1.38 3.91
CA ALA A 71 22.85 1.14 4.37
C ALA A 71 22.96 0.09 5.49
N ARG A 72 21.88 -0.09 6.27
CA ARG A 72 21.77 -1.13 7.30
C ARG A 72 20.52 -1.97 7.05
N LYS A 73 20.69 -3.30 7.06
CA LYS A 73 19.57 -4.25 7.05
C LYS A 73 18.89 -4.24 8.43
N VAL A 74 17.62 -3.83 8.45
CA VAL A 74 16.80 -3.69 9.67
C VAL A 74 15.64 -4.69 9.71
N GLN A 75 15.69 -5.71 8.85
CA GLN A 75 14.67 -6.75 8.76
C GLN A 75 15.32 -8.07 8.34
N ARG A 76 14.68 -9.19 8.69
CA ARG A 76 15.04 -10.53 8.21
C ARG A 76 13.80 -11.35 7.89
N THR A 77 13.90 -12.19 6.88
CA THR A 77 12.90 -13.24 6.62
C THR A 77 13.05 -14.35 7.66
N VAL A 78 11.97 -14.69 8.36
CA VAL A 78 11.94 -15.74 9.40
C VAL A 78 11.15 -16.98 8.97
N SER A 79 10.32 -16.85 7.93
CA SER A 79 9.63 -17.95 7.25
C SER A 79 9.50 -17.61 5.77
N THR A 80 9.55 -18.62 4.89
CA THR A 80 9.35 -18.48 3.44
C THR A 80 8.05 -19.11 2.95
N ASN A 81 7.30 -19.81 3.82
CA ASN A 81 6.00 -20.38 3.50
C ASN A 81 5.08 -20.45 4.74
N PRO A 82 4.17 -19.47 4.94
CA PRO A 82 4.11 -18.20 4.20
C PRO A 82 5.35 -17.32 4.47
N THR A 83 5.63 -16.37 3.59
CA THR A 83 6.72 -15.42 3.79
C THR A 83 6.41 -14.50 4.98
N VAL A 84 7.26 -14.52 6.01
CA VAL A 84 7.16 -13.66 7.19
C VAL A 84 8.48 -12.92 7.40
N ILE A 85 8.38 -11.61 7.61
CA ILE A 85 9.50 -10.72 7.86
C ILE A 85 9.44 -10.25 9.31
N GLU A 86 10.55 -10.36 10.02
CA GLU A 86 10.73 -9.80 11.36
C GLU A 86 11.57 -8.51 11.27
N PHE A 87 11.07 -7.45 11.88
CA PHE A 87 11.77 -6.18 12.02
C PHE A 87 12.73 -6.19 13.22
N ASP A 88 13.88 -5.54 13.06
CA ASP A 88 14.94 -5.50 14.08
C ASP A 88 14.45 -4.83 15.37
N ARG A 89 14.35 -5.62 16.44
CA ARG A 89 13.87 -5.15 17.75
C ARG A 89 14.71 -3.99 18.32
N PRO A 90 16.05 -4.02 18.33
CA PRO A 90 16.85 -2.88 18.79
C PRO A 90 16.54 -1.58 18.03
N THR A 91 16.37 -1.64 16.71
CA THR A 91 15.95 -0.49 15.90
C THR A 91 14.55 -0.03 16.29
N PHE A 92 13.63 -0.96 16.55
CA PHE A 92 12.29 -0.64 17.02
C PHE A 92 12.29 0.08 18.38
N GLU A 93 12.99 -0.46 19.37
CA GLU A 93 13.05 0.16 20.71
C GLU A 93 13.63 1.57 20.63
N LYS A 94 14.67 1.76 19.81
CA LYS A 94 15.35 3.05 19.67
C LYS A 94 14.49 4.12 19.00
N TYR A 95 13.72 3.77 17.97
CA TYR A 95 13.07 4.74 17.08
C TYR A 95 11.54 4.74 17.10
N TYR A 96 10.89 3.62 17.46
CA TYR A 96 9.45 3.43 17.26
C TYR A 96 8.65 3.13 18.53
N ARG A 97 9.27 2.59 19.59
CA ARG A 97 8.57 2.28 20.87
C ARG A 97 7.89 3.51 21.47
N ARG A 98 8.64 4.58 21.71
CA ARG A 98 8.11 5.81 22.31
C ARG A 98 7.05 6.50 21.44
N PRO A 99 7.23 6.66 20.11
CA PRO A 99 6.16 7.16 19.25
C PRO A 99 4.90 6.27 19.25
N LEU A 100 5.03 4.94 19.37
CA LEU A 100 3.89 4.02 19.43
C LEU A 100 3.10 4.21 20.72
N GLU A 101 3.78 4.35 21.86
CA GLU A 101 3.13 4.60 23.15
C GLU A 101 2.39 5.94 23.20
N ALA A 102 2.88 6.93 22.45
CA ALA A 102 2.27 8.27 22.36
C ALA A 102 1.07 8.33 21.39
N MET A 103 0.75 7.25 20.67
CA MET A 103 -0.34 7.26 19.71
C MET A 103 -1.71 7.07 20.38
N ASP A 104 -2.61 8.03 20.11
CA ASP A 104 -3.96 8.12 20.68
C ASP A 104 -4.91 7.01 20.19
N ARG A 105 -4.64 6.43 19.02
CA ARG A 105 -5.34 5.24 18.51
C ARG A 105 -4.36 4.09 18.42
N ARG A 106 -4.86 2.85 18.28
CA ARG A 106 -4.05 1.68 17.93
C ARG A 106 -4.50 1.15 16.56
N ALA A 107 -3.67 0.32 15.94
CA ALA A 107 -4.10 -0.43 14.78
C ALA A 107 -5.35 -1.24 15.14
N VAL A 108 -6.31 -1.27 14.22
CA VAL A 108 -7.57 -2.01 14.37
C VAL A 108 -7.52 -3.20 13.43
N ARG A 109 -7.88 -4.37 13.95
CA ARG A 109 -8.00 -5.58 13.15
C ARG A 109 -9.23 -5.50 12.26
N MET A 110 -9.09 -5.85 10.99
CA MET A 110 -10.16 -5.92 10.00
C MET A 110 -10.43 -7.37 9.64
N ALA A 111 -11.32 -8.01 10.38
CA ALA A 111 -11.69 -9.41 10.19
C ALA A 111 -12.82 -9.59 9.17
N ASP A 112 -13.66 -8.57 8.99
CA ASP A 112 -14.86 -8.65 8.14
C ASP A 112 -15.25 -7.30 7.52
N ARG A 113 -16.19 -7.38 6.57
CA ARG A 113 -16.69 -6.23 5.80
C ARG A 113 -17.31 -5.15 6.69
N GLY A 114 -18.00 -5.55 7.75
CA GLY A 114 -18.63 -4.61 8.67
C GLY A 114 -17.60 -3.73 9.37
N GLN A 115 -16.48 -4.31 9.81
CA GLN A 115 -15.37 -3.58 10.40
C GLN A 115 -14.71 -2.62 9.42
N VAL A 116 -14.52 -3.04 8.16
CA VAL A 116 -13.99 -2.17 7.10
C VAL A 116 -14.90 -0.95 6.89
N LEU A 117 -16.21 -1.16 6.74
CA LEU A 117 -17.17 -0.08 6.52
C LEU A 117 -17.34 0.84 7.74
N ALA A 118 -17.19 0.31 8.95
CA ALA A 118 -17.27 1.09 10.18
C ALA A 118 -16.02 1.93 10.46
N ALA A 119 -14.84 1.41 10.12
CA ALA A 119 -13.57 2.04 10.45
C ALA A 119 -12.98 2.91 9.34
N LEU A 120 -13.29 2.62 8.06
CA LEU A 120 -12.67 3.27 6.92
C LEU A 120 -13.65 4.14 6.14
N ARG A 121 -13.20 5.36 5.82
CA ARG A 121 -13.76 6.15 4.72
C ARG A 121 -13.27 5.58 3.38
N LEU A 122 -14.20 5.18 2.52
CA LEU A 122 -13.91 4.71 1.15
C LEU A 122 -13.18 5.80 0.34
N GLY A 123 -12.25 5.39 -0.52
CA GLY A 123 -11.41 6.27 -1.33
C GLY A 123 -10.25 6.94 -0.59
N ALA A 124 -10.12 6.76 0.72
CA ALA A 124 -8.96 7.26 1.46
C ALA A 124 -7.85 6.20 1.60
N SER A 125 -6.60 6.66 1.68
CA SER A 125 -5.43 5.81 1.87
C SER A 125 -5.19 5.53 3.35
N TYR A 126 -4.87 4.27 3.68
CA TYR A 126 -4.53 3.85 5.03
C TYR A 126 -3.24 3.03 5.04
N LEU A 127 -2.51 3.08 6.16
CA LEU A 127 -1.39 2.18 6.38
C LEU A 127 -1.91 0.86 6.95
N TYR A 128 -1.44 -0.25 6.39
CA TYR A 128 -1.81 -1.59 6.84
C TYR A 128 -0.58 -2.45 7.13
N VAL A 129 -0.77 -3.47 7.98
CA VAL A 129 0.09 -4.63 8.12
C VAL A 129 -0.76 -5.88 8.08
N VAL A 130 -0.24 -6.96 7.49
CA VAL A 130 -0.71 -8.33 7.75
C VAL A 130 0.31 -8.96 8.68
N ASP A 131 -0.12 -9.38 9.86
CA ASP A 131 0.78 -9.99 10.85
C ASP A 131 1.20 -11.41 10.44
N GLU A 132 1.94 -12.12 11.29
CA GLU A 132 2.38 -13.50 11.02
C GLU A 132 1.26 -14.54 11.06
N ASP A 133 0.12 -14.20 11.68
CA ASP A 133 -1.07 -15.06 11.76
C ASP A 133 -2.00 -14.83 10.55
N GLY A 134 -1.66 -13.88 9.67
CA GLY A 134 -2.42 -13.55 8.47
C GLY A 134 -3.57 -12.55 8.74
N GLU A 135 -3.61 -11.90 9.90
CA GLU A 135 -4.65 -10.95 10.25
C GLU A 135 -4.34 -9.56 9.69
N LEU A 136 -5.34 -8.89 9.11
CA LEU A 136 -5.21 -7.53 8.58
C LEU A 136 -5.36 -6.49 9.70
N TRP A 137 -4.34 -5.67 9.90
CA TRP A 137 -4.33 -4.56 10.85
C TRP A 137 -4.19 -3.23 10.10
N ILE A 138 -5.07 -2.28 10.41
CA ILE A 138 -5.08 -0.97 9.77
C ILE A 138 -4.97 0.13 10.82
N TRP A 139 -4.16 1.15 10.52
CA TRP A 139 -4.22 2.42 11.26
C TRP A 139 -5.44 3.24 10.81
N PRO A 140 -6.47 3.44 11.67
CA PRO A 140 -7.74 4.07 11.24
C PRO A 140 -7.64 5.61 11.21
N ARG A 141 -6.56 6.13 10.61
CA ARG A 141 -6.38 7.54 10.27
C ARG A 141 -6.17 7.63 8.76
N PRO A 142 -7.07 8.31 8.02
CA PRO A 142 -6.90 8.46 6.59
C PRO A 142 -5.71 9.38 6.30
N TYR A 143 -4.93 9.00 5.29
CA TYR A 143 -3.93 9.84 4.65
C TYR A 143 -4.43 10.31 3.29
N ARG A 144 -3.97 11.48 2.85
CA ARG A 144 -4.13 11.87 1.45
C ARG A 144 -3.17 11.02 0.63
N LEU A 145 -3.61 10.52 -0.52
CA LEU A 145 -2.77 9.72 -1.41
C LEU A 145 -1.47 10.47 -1.77
N LEU A 146 -1.55 11.78 -1.99
CA LEU A 146 -0.40 12.65 -2.21
C LEU A 146 0.63 12.55 -1.07
N ASP A 147 0.19 12.53 0.18
CA ASP A 147 1.11 12.43 1.33
C ASP A 147 1.74 11.04 1.43
N VAL A 148 1.02 9.99 1.05
CA VAL A 148 1.59 8.63 1.05
C VAL A 148 2.59 8.44 -0.10
N MET A 149 2.29 8.98 -1.28
CA MET A 149 3.14 8.82 -2.47
C MET A 149 4.37 9.73 -2.45
N PHE A 150 4.26 10.95 -1.89
CA PHE A 150 5.34 11.94 -1.90
C PHE A 150 5.91 12.29 -0.52
N GLY A 151 5.26 11.90 0.59
CA GLY A 151 5.70 12.22 1.97
C GLY A 151 6.98 11.53 2.43
N TRP A 152 7.63 10.76 1.55
CA TRP A 152 8.96 10.19 1.75
C TRP A 152 10.08 11.07 1.13
N ALA A 153 9.72 12.15 0.43
CA ALA A 153 10.69 13.06 -0.16
C ALA A 153 11.52 13.78 0.92
N ARG A 154 12.85 13.85 0.71
CA ARG A 154 13.78 14.56 1.59
C ARG A 154 13.34 16.02 1.77
N GLY A 155 13.29 16.51 3.01
CA GLY A 155 13.04 17.92 3.32
C GLY A 155 11.60 18.29 3.73
N ARG A 156 10.63 17.36 3.74
CA ARG A 156 9.33 17.60 4.37
C ARG A 156 9.40 17.37 5.89
N SER A 157 8.83 18.32 6.64
CA SER A 157 8.59 18.22 8.09
C SER A 157 7.96 16.86 8.41
N THR A 158 8.64 16.06 9.23
CA THR A 158 8.04 14.87 9.81
C THR A 158 7.19 15.35 10.96
N GLU A 159 5.88 15.48 10.73
CA GLU A 159 4.95 15.71 11.83
C GLU A 159 5.19 14.67 12.92
N ALA A 160 5.10 15.10 14.18
CA ALA A 160 5.27 14.24 15.35
C ALA A 160 4.30 13.04 15.41
N THR A 161 3.32 12.97 14.50
CA THR A 161 2.26 11.94 14.44
C THR A 161 2.38 10.97 13.25
N ARG A 162 3.55 10.88 12.58
CA ARG A 162 3.73 9.93 11.48
C ARG A 162 3.82 8.49 12.00
N VAL A 163 2.83 7.68 11.64
CA VAL A 163 2.82 6.24 11.91
C VAL A 163 3.63 5.51 10.84
N VAL A 164 4.44 4.53 11.26
CA VAL A 164 5.16 3.63 10.36
C VAL A 164 4.74 2.19 10.61
N HIS A 165 4.87 1.33 9.61
CA HIS A 165 4.43 -0.06 9.68
C HIS A 165 4.93 -0.86 10.90
N PRO A 166 6.19 -0.73 11.38
CA PRO A 166 6.61 -1.41 12.61
C PRO A 166 5.72 -1.15 13.82
N MET A 167 5.05 0.00 13.87
CA MET A 167 4.14 0.40 14.94
C MET A 167 2.76 -0.27 14.84
N LEU A 168 2.43 -0.85 13.69
CA LEU A 168 1.14 -1.52 13.47
C LEU A 168 1.18 -3.01 13.81
N VAL A 169 2.37 -3.54 14.08
CA VAL A 169 2.57 -4.97 14.32
C VAL A 169 2.48 -5.24 15.83
N PRO A 170 1.83 -6.33 16.26
CA PRO A 170 1.92 -6.78 17.65
C PRO A 170 3.38 -7.07 18.06
N ASP A 171 3.60 -7.27 19.37
CA ASP A 171 4.91 -7.27 20.06
C ASP A 171 6.07 -8.03 19.38
N ARG A 172 5.75 -9.03 18.55
CA ARG A 172 6.70 -9.86 17.83
C ARG A 172 7.38 -9.15 16.66
N LEU A 173 6.85 -8.02 16.19
CA LEU A 173 7.40 -7.24 15.07
C LEU A 173 7.52 -8.04 13.77
N ARG A 174 6.62 -9.00 13.58
CA ARG A 174 6.55 -9.87 12.42
C ARG A 174 5.35 -9.58 11.54
N ALA A 175 5.60 -9.46 10.24
CA ALA A 175 4.57 -9.18 9.26
C ALA A 175 4.75 -10.06 8.02
N MET A 176 3.64 -10.55 7.49
CA MET A 176 3.58 -11.13 6.14
C MET A 176 3.61 -10.04 5.08
N ALA A 177 2.94 -8.90 5.31
CA ALA A 177 2.87 -7.80 4.36
C ALA A 177 2.69 -6.46 5.07
N ALA A 178 3.08 -5.38 4.41
CA ALA A 178 2.92 -4.03 4.92
C ALA A 178 2.95 -3.03 3.77
N GLY A 179 2.11 -2.00 3.84
CA GLY A 179 2.10 -0.95 2.82
C GLY A 179 0.92 -0.01 2.96
N GLU A 180 0.41 0.46 1.83
CA GLU A 180 -0.81 1.26 1.78
C GLU A 180 -1.97 0.48 1.18
N LEU A 181 -3.17 0.74 1.71
CA LEU A 181 -4.43 0.16 1.29
C LEU A 181 -5.46 1.28 1.06
N VAL A 182 -6.15 1.22 -0.08
CA VAL A 182 -7.37 1.97 -0.35
C VAL A 182 -8.49 0.98 -0.57
N VAL A 183 -9.65 1.23 0.05
CA VAL A 183 -10.90 0.52 -0.25
C VAL A 183 -11.84 1.48 -0.96
N VAL A 184 -12.43 1.08 -2.07
CA VAL A 184 -13.36 1.89 -2.89
C VAL A 184 -14.61 1.10 -3.23
N GLY A 185 -15.61 1.78 -3.81
CA GLY A 185 -16.89 1.18 -4.22
C GLY A 185 -18.04 1.58 -3.30
N SER A 186 -18.91 0.63 -2.99
CA SER A 186 -20.10 0.81 -2.16
C SER A 186 -20.20 -0.27 -1.08
N PRO A 187 -21.09 -0.12 -0.07
CA PRO A 187 -21.32 -1.16 0.94
C PRO A 187 -21.64 -2.55 0.36
N GLU A 188 -22.28 -2.60 -0.81
CA GLU A 188 -22.67 -3.82 -1.50
C GLU A 188 -21.50 -4.45 -2.27
N ARG A 189 -20.61 -3.61 -2.83
CA ARG A 189 -19.47 -4.03 -3.64
C ARG A 189 -18.24 -3.19 -3.36
N LEU A 190 -17.26 -3.82 -2.72
CA LEU A 190 -15.98 -3.21 -2.39
C LEU A 190 -14.88 -3.72 -3.31
N PHE A 191 -13.99 -2.80 -3.67
CA PHE A 191 -12.71 -3.08 -4.30
C PHE A 191 -11.59 -2.64 -3.37
N ALA A 192 -10.46 -3.30 -3.46
CA ALA A 192 -9.28 -2.94 -2.69
C ALA A 192 -8.06 -2.77 -3.60
N VAL A 193 -7.31 -1.70 -3.36
CA VAL A 193 -6.01 -1.47 -3.97
C VAL A 193 -4.99 -1.40 -2.85
N ALA A 194 -4.08 -2.37 -2.80
CA ALA A 194 -2.98 -2.40 -1.86
C ALA A 194 -1.64 -2.33 -2.59
N ASN A 195 -0.60 -1.88 -1.90
CA ASN A 195 0.77 -2.06 -2.36
C ASN A 195 1.66 -2.62 -1.25
N LEU A 196 2.81 -3.18 -1.63
CA LEU A 196 3.87 -3.63 -0.73
C LEU A 196 4.95 -2.55 -0.51
N LYS A 197 4.62 -1.27 -0.74
CA LYS A 197 5.57 -0.16 -0.60
C LYS A 197 5.73 0.24 0.87
N SER A 198 6.42 -0.60 1.65
CA SER A 198 6.81 -0.31 3.03
C SER A 198 8.30 -0.04 3.16
N GLY A 199 8.67 1.14 3.68
CA GLY A 199 10.06 1.58 3.76
C GLY A 199 10.97 0.66 4.58
N HIS A 200 10.52 0.22 5.76
CA HIS A 200 11.33 -0.54 6.73
C HIS A 200 11.13 -2.05 6.67
N PHE A 201 9.91 -2.54 6.41
CA PHE A 201 9.67 -3.98 6.22
C PHE A 201 10.11 -4.46 4.86
N ARG A 202 9.87 -3.67 3.80
CA ARG A 202 10.15 -4.02 2.40
C ARG A 202 9.71 -5.46 2.05
N PRO A 203 8.40 -5.79 2.16
CA PRO A 203 7.90 -7.09 1.77
C PRO A 203 8.31 -7.42 0.33
N SER A 204 8.74 -8.67 0.12
CA SER A 204 9.05 -9.16 -1.22
C SER A 204 7.77 -9.47 -2.00
N ALA A 205 7.85 -9.68 -3.31
CA ALA A 205 6.67 -9.92 -4.13
C ALA A 205 5.88 -11.18 -3.71
N GLU A 206 6.55 -12.16 -3.11
CA GLU A 206 5.96 -13.40 -2.58
C GLU A 206 4.95 -13.13 -1.45
N CYS A 207 5.08 -11.99 -0.75
CA CYS A 207 4.15 -11.54 0.28
C CYS A 207 2.76 -11.13 -0.28
N ALA A 208 2.62 -10.96 -1.60
CA ALA A 208 1.39 -10.49 -2.22
C ALA A 208 0.21 -11.44 -1.96
N SER A 209 0.45 -12.75 -1.88
CA SER A 209 -0.59 -13.75 -1.60
C SER A 209 -1.21 -13.56 -0.21
N GLY A 210 -0.37 -13.27 0.79
CA GLY A 210 -0.80 -13.04 2.17
C GLY A 210 -1.74 -11.85 2.31
N ILE A 211 -1.40 -10.72 1.68
CA ILE A 211 -2.28 -9.55 1.68
C ILE A 211 -3.55 -9.77 0.85
N ARG A 212 -3.49 -10.47 -0.29
CA ARG A 212 -4.70 -10.80 -1.06
C ARG A 212 -5.70 -11.57 -0.20
N GLN A 213 -5.25 -12.63 0.47
CA GLN A 213 -6.11 -13.45 1.33
C GLN A 213 -6.66 -12.66 2.53
N ALA A 214 -5.83 -11.84 3.18
CA ALA A 214 -6.27 -11.03 4.31
C ALA A 214 -7.32 -9.98 3.90
N VAL A 215 -7.11 -9.32 2.75
CA VAL A 215 -8.07 -8.35 2.19
C VAL A 215 -9.34 -9.04 1.71
N GLU A 216 -9.24 -10.20 1.06
CA GLU A 216 -10.40 -10.98 0.60
C GLU A 216 -11.37 -11.27 1.75
N ARG A 217 -10.84 -11.75 2.88
CA ARG A 217 -11.62 -11.93 4.12
C ARG A 217 -12.21 -10.61 4.62
N ALA A 218 -11.37 -9.58 4.72
CA ALA A 218 -11.77 -8.29 5.28
C ALA A 218 -12.84 -7.57 4.47
N ILE A 219 -12.82 -7.60 3.14
CA ILE A 219 -13.84 -6.95 2.30
C ILE A 219 -14.97 -7.91 1.89
N GLY A 220 -14.83 -9.21 2.18
CA GLY A 220 -15.79 -10.24 1.80
C GLY A 220 -15.94 -10.39 0.28
N SER A 221 -14.87 -10.17 -0.49
CA SER A 221 -14.92 -10.40 -1.95
C SER A 221 -14.75 -11.89 -2.25
N ARG A 222 -15.35 -12.34 -3.35
CA ARG A 222 -15.16 -13.69 -3.93
C ARG A 222 -14.51 -13.65 -5.30
N ASP A 223 -14.30 -12.45 -5.85
CA ASP A 223 -13.66 -12.27 -7.15
C ASP A 223 -12.23 -11.73 -6.90
N PRO A 224 -11.18 -12.51 -7.22
CA PRO A 224 -9.81 -12.04 -7.10
C PRO A 224 -9.52 -10.74 -7.87
N ALA A 225 -10.31 -10.44 -8.92
CA ALA A 225 -10.19 -9.20 -9.68
C ALA A 225 -10.63 -7.95 -8.90
N ASP A 226 -11.39 -8.10 -7.81
CA ASP A 226 -11.77 -6.97 -6.96
C ASP A 226 -10.59 -6.46 -6.09
N ILE A 227 -9.47 -7.22 -6.06
CA ILE A 227 -8.32 -6.94 -5.20
C ILE A 227 -7.05 -6.77 -6.05
N VAL A 228 -6.61 -5.53 -6.17
CA VAL A 228 -5.34 -5.17 -6.80
C VAL A 228 -4.26 -5.12 -5.72
N VAL A 229 -3.17 -5.85 -5.92
CA VAL A 229 -1.98 -5.77 -5.05
C VAL A 229 -0.76 -5.47 -5.90
N PHE A 230 -0.18 -4.30 -5.68
CA PHE A 230 1.06 -3.88 -6.32
C PHE A 230 2.29 -4.35 -5.53
N THR A 231 3.23 -4.97 -6.22
CA THR A 231 4.50 -5.42 -5.65
C THR A 231 5.62 -4.42 -5.91
N MET A 232 6.67 -4.48 -5.10
CA MET A 232 7.90 -3.73 -5.32
C MET A 232 9.03 -4.70 -5.68
N PRO A 233 9.96 -4.32 -6.58
CA PRO A 233 11.13 -5.13 -6.86
C PRO A 233 12.03 -5.24 -5.62
N ALA A 234 12.89 -6.25 -5.60
CA ALA A 234 13.94 -6.36 -4.60
C ALA A 234 14.81 -5.08 -4.60
N PRO A 235 15.22 -4.57 -3.42
CA PRO A 235 16.07 -3.39 -3.38
C PRO A 235 17.39 -3.62 -4.12
N ILE A 236 17.82 -2.62 -4.89
CA ILE A 236 19.10 -2.68 -5.59
C ILE A 236 20.22 -2.60 -4.53
N PRO A 237 21.16 -3.56 -4.48
CA PRO A 237 22.30 -3.48 -3.56
C PRO A 237 23.04 -2.14 -3.72
N PRO A 238 23.65 -1.60 -2.65
CA PRO A 238 24.53 -0.45 -2.82
C PRO A 238 25.64 -0.83 -3.81
N ALA A 239 26.01 0.08 -4.71
CA ALA A 239 27.19 -0.13 -5.54
C ALA A 239 28.40 -0.34 -4.61
N GLU A 240 29.10 -1.46 -4.76
CA GLU A 240 30.32 -1.71 -4.01
C GLU A 240 31.38 -0.69 -4.43
N GLY A 241 31.76 0.21 -3.51
CA GLY A 241 32.93 1.08 -3.63
C GLY A 241 32.76 2.33 -4.49
N VAL A 242 32.44 3.46 -3.84
CA VAL A 242 33.03 4.78 -4.13
C VAL A 242 33.40 5.44 -2.81
#